data_AF-A0A7J4M785-F1
#
_entry.id   AF-A0A7J4M785-F1
#
_cell.length_a   1.000
_cell.length_b   1.000
_cell.length_c   1.000
_cell.angle_alpha   90.00
_cell.angle_beta   90.00
_cell.angle_gamma   90.00
#
_symmetry.space_group_name_H-M   'P 1'
#
loop_
_entity.id
_entity.type
_entity.pdbx_description
1 polymer ?
#
loop_
_entity_poly.entity_id
_entity_poly.type
_entity_poly.pdbx_seq_one_letter_code
_entity_poly.pdbx_strand_id
1 'polypeptide(L)'
;MISKKFEKLNQVKEDLKDYYDHKWNLFFRDFSACGLGAVIVATPLYAFYESVLPKLMRSLPDFMQVLTEMSSDESKVLRWSLLPVIGGVAYFVDKGRIFSRNYFKKKSFGNHDGMYNSVLGPLTNSVPYGIKFGGDLSKVIPTTLGTLPLAYFVGMTEGFFTDTMKDLLGFENMNRLPKVVQNFSQKTKFGLAGLMVASSLALTHGIYEFSDSFESKRDETKKEVKLNNLEKFILEKPSFESKLDSLIPFITQRDGVIVDTPKFIRKK
;
A
#
# COMPACT_ATOMS: atom_id res chain seq x y z
N MET A 1 -31.62 54.91 -0.05
CA MET A 1 -31.54 53.98 1.09
C MET A 1 -31.39 52.51 0.66
N ILE A 2 -31.94 52.10 -0.49
CA ILE A 2 -31.87 50.71 -1.00
C ILE A 2 -30.46 50.33 -1.49
N SER A 3 -29.71 51.21 -2.16
CA SER A 3 -28.36 50.85 -2.67
C SER A 3 -27.34 50.57 -1.55
N LYS A 4 -27.35 51.33 -0.46
CA LYS A 4 -26.49 51.07 0.72
C LYS A 4 -26.78 49.73 1.40
N LYS A 5 -28.04 49.26 1.37
CA LYS A 5 -28.39 47.91 1.86
C LYS A 5 -27.88 46.81 0.92
N PHE A 6 -27.92 47.04 -0.39
CA PHE A 6 -27.39 46.12 -1.39
C PHE A 6 -25.86 46.03 -1.37
N GLU A 7 -25.15 47.16 -1.24
CA GLU A 7 -23.69 47.17 -1.04
C GLU A 7 -23.30 46.39 0.22
N LYS A 8 -24.02 46.61 1.33
CA LYS A 8 -23.76 45.88 2.59
C LYS A 8 -24.02 44.37 2.46
N LEU A 9 -25.02 43.95 1.68
CA LEU A 9 -25.31 42.55 1.39
C LEU A 9 -24.22 41.90 0.53
N ASN A 10 -23.73 42.62 -0.48
CA ASN A 10 -22.63 42.14 -1.33
C ASN A 10 -21.33 42.01 -0.54
N GLN A 11 -21.03 42.97 0.35
CA GLN A 11 -19.86 42.92 1.21
C GLN A 11 -19.91 41.72 2.17
N VAL A 12 -21.07 41.47 2.82
CA VAL A 12 -21.25 40.27 3.67
C VAL A 12 -21.08 38.98 2.87
N LYS A 13 -21.52 38.94 1.61
CA LYS A 13 -21.34 37.77 0.73
C LYS A 13 -19.87 37.55 0.39
N GLU A 14 -19.12 38.60 0.09
CA GLU A 14 -17.68 38.54 -0.16
C GLU A 14 -16.92 38.10 1.09
N ASP A 15 -17.22 38.69 2.25
CA ASP A 15 -16.62 38.30 3.53
C ASP A 15 -16.87 36.83 3.88
N LEU A 16 -18.10 36.35 3.64
CA LEU A 16 -18.45 34.93 3.84
C LEU A 16 -17.69 34.03 2.86
N LYS A 17 -17.59 34.42 1.59
CA LYS A 17 -16.86 33.67 0.59
C LYS A 17 -15.38 33.57 0.97
N ASP A 18 -14.75 34.69 1.32
CA ASP A 18 -13.35 34.73 1.74
C ASP A 18 -13.10 33.89 2.99
N TYR A 19 -14.04 33.90 3.96
CA TYR A 19 -13.97 33.05 5.14
C TYR A 19 -14.01 31.55 4.78
N TYR A 20 -14.96 31.14 3.94
CA TYR A 20 -15.08 29.74 3.53
C TYR A 20 -13.92 29.30 2.62
N ASP A 21 -13.49 30.15 1.68
CA ASP A 21 -12.33 29.87 0.81
C ASP A 21 -11.06 29.73 1.65
N HIS A 22 -10.88 30.57 2.67
CA HIS A 22 -9.78 30.42 3.62
C HIS A 22 -9.84 29.09 4.38
N LYS A 23 -11.02 28.71 4.90
CA LYS A 23 -11.23 27.43 5.60
C LYS A 23 -10.96 26.23 4.70
N TRP A 24 -11.46 26.25 3.47
CA TRP A 24 -11.23 25.20 2.48
C TRP A 24 -9.76 25.09 2.12
N ASN A 25 -9.08 26.21 1.88
CA ASN A 25 -7.65 26.22 1.58
C ASN A 25 -6.82 25.63 2.72
N LEU A 26 -7.17 25.93 3.98
CA LEU A 26 -6.52 25.30 5.14
C LEU A 26 -6.77 23.79 5.19
N PHE A 27 -8.03 23.37 4.98
CA PHE A 27 -8.38 21.95 4.92
C PHE A 27 -7.59 21.22 3.83
N PHE A 28 -7.59 21.73 2.59
CA PHE A 28 -6.88 21.10 1.47
C PHE A 28 -5.38 21.02 1.70
N ARG A 29 -4.77 22.02 2.34
CA ARG A 29 -3.34 21.99 2.67
C ARG A 29 -3.02 20.92 3.72
N ASP A 30 -3.83 20.83 4.78
CA ASP A 30 -3.66 19.81 5.82
C ASP A 30 -3.89 18.39 5.27
N PHE A 31 -4.98 18.22 4.52
CA PHE A 31 -5.31 16.98 3.83
C PHE A 31 -4.18 16.54 2.90
N SER A 32 -3.65 17.47 2.10
CA SER A 32 -2.53 17.18 1.20
C SER A 32 -1.25 16.84 1.97
N ALA A 33 -0.96 17.55 3.08
CA ALA A 33 0.21 17.26 3.92
C ALA A 33 0.16 15.84 4.48
N CYS A 34 -1.00 15.43 4.99
CA CYS A 34 -1.24 14.08 5.51
C CYS A 34 -1.11 13.04 4.41
N GLY A 35 -1.76 13.25 3.27
CA GLY A 35 -1.71 12.33 2.14
C GLY A 35 -0.29 12.15 1.60
N LEU A 36 0.44 13.24 1.38
CA LEU A 36 1.82 13.20 0.89
C LEU A 36 2.77 12.54 1.92
N GLY A 37 2.60 12.84 3.21
CA GLY A 37 3.38 12.20 4.28
C GLY A 37 3.18 10.68 4.32
N ALA A 38 1.93 10.22 4.21
CA ALA A 38 1.60 8.81 4.12
C ALA A 38 2.15 8.15 2.85
N VAL A 39 2.01 8.80 1.68
CA VAL A 39 2.52 8.27 0.40
C VAL A 39 4.04 8.11 0.41
N ILE A 40 4.78 9.06 0.99
CA ILE A 40 6.25 9.02 1.07
C ILE A 40 6.75 7.74 1.75
N VAL A 41 6.01 7.27 2.76
CA VAL A 41 6.40 6.14 3.61
C VAL A 41 5.74 4.84 3.16
N ALA A 42 4.41 4.83 3.06
CA ALA A 42 3.64 3.62 2.81
C ALA A 42 4.01 2.99 1.46
N THR A 43 4.15 3.78 0.41
CA THR A 43 4.37 3.26 -0.95
C THR A 43 5.63 2.41 -1.07
N PRO A 44 6.85 2.90 -0.72
CA PRO A 44 8.05 2.09 -0.82
C PRO A 44 8.10 0.96 0.20
N LEU A 45 7.65 1.17 1.44
CA LEU A 45 7.69 0.13 2.48
C LEU A 45 6.79 -1.06 2.13
N TYR A 46 5.56 -0.80 1.69
CA TYR A 46 4.68 -1.86 1.26
C TYR A 46 5.14 -2.51 -0.05
N ALA A 47 5.66 -1.74 -1.02
CA ALA A 47 6.25 -2.32 -2.23
C ALA A 47 7.37 -3.31 -1.88
N PHE A 48 8.28 -2.96 -0.96
CA PHE A 48 9.33 -3.86 -0.50
C PHE A 48 8.74 -5.10 0.19
N TYR A 49 7.78 -4.88 1.09
CA TYR A 49 7.18 -5.92 1.89
C TYR A 49 6.37 -6.94 1.07
N GLU A 50 5.76 -6.51 -0.03
CA GLU A 50 4.93 -7.34 -0.87
C GLU A 50 5.71 -8.04 -1.98
N SER A 51 6.78 -7.42 -2.49
CA SER A 51 7.46 -7.90 -3.69
C SER A 51 8.85 -8.49 -3.40
N VAL A 52 9.61 -7.90 -2.47
CA VAL A 52 10.99 -8.32 -2.16
C VAL A 52 11.04 -9.21 -0.93
N LEU A 53 10.39 -8.81 0.17
CA LEU A 53 10.45 -9.54 1.43
C LEU A 53 9.98 -11.00 1.32
N PRO A 54 8.87 -11.34 0.62
CA PRO A 54 8.44 -12.73 0.52
C PRO A 54 9.46 -13.58 -0.23
N LYS A 55 10.17 -13.00 -1.21
CA LYS A 55 11.25 -13.68 -1.94
C LYS A 55 12.45 -13.98 -1.05
N LEU A 56 12.79 -13.06 -0.14
CA LEU A 56 13.80 -13.28 0.90
C LEU A 56 13.33 -14.35 1.90
N MET A 57 12.08 -14.28 2.36
CA MET A 57 11.54 -15.22 3.35
C MET A 57 11.38 -16.65 2.84
N ARG A 58 11.31 -16.88 1.52
CA ARG A 58 11.38 -18.23 0.94
C ARG A 58 12.69 -18.97 1.19
N SER A 59 13.74 -18.28 1.64
CA SER A 59 14.97 -18.93 2.12
C SER A 59 14.86 -19.40 3.57
N LEU A 60 13.79 -19.02 4.27
CA LEU A 60 13.50 -19.41 5.65
C LEU A 60 12.54 -20.61 5.68
N PRO A 61 12.57 -21.42 6.76
CA PRO A 61 11.64 -22.52 6.96
C PRO A 61 10.17 -22.09 6.86
N ASP A 62 9.28 -22.98 6.41
CA ASP A 62 7.85 -22.68 6.16
C ASP A 62 7.13 -22.07 7.36
N PHE A 63 7.50 -22.42 8.60
CA PHE A 63 6.88 -21.83 9.80
C PHE A 63 7.25 -20.35 10.03
N MET A 64 8.30 -19.86 9.38
CA MET A 64 8.71 -18.45 9.39
C MET A 64 8.07 -17.67 8.23
N GLN A 65 7.41 -18.34 7.28
CA GLN A 65 6.74 -17.70 6.14
C GLN A 65 5.34 -17.26 6.57
N VAL A 66 5.23 -16.01 7.05
CA VAL A 66 3.95 -15.44 7.51
C VAL A 66 3.19 -14.72 6.38
N LEU A 67 3.78 -14.64 5.18
CA LEU A 67 3.25 -13.86 4.05
C LEU A 67 2.84 -14.75 2.91
N THR A 68 1.57 -14.63 2.52
CA THR A 68 1.06 -15.19 1.27
C THR A 68 1.76 -14.53 0.09
N GLU A 69 2.23 -15.35 -0.84
CA GLU A 69 2.91 -14.91 -2.05
C GLU A 69 2.03 -13.97 -2.89
N MET A 70 2.60 -12.84 -3.30
CA MET A 70 2.02 -11.88 -4.24
C MET A 70 3.08 -11.56 -5.29
N SER A 71 2.69 -11.55 -6.57
CA SER A 71 3.64 -11.20 -7.63
C SER A 71 3.94 -9.70 -7.62
N SER A 72 5.05 -9.32 -8.25
CA SER A 72 5.44 -7.91 -8.40
C SER A 72 4.34 -7.10 -9.12
N ASP A 73 3.75 -7.65 -10.17
CA ASP A 73 2.68 -6.98 -10.93
C ASP A 73 1.39 -6.82 -10.12
N GLU A 74 1.03 -7.82 -9.33
CA GLU A 74 -0.13 -7.74 -8.44
C GLU A 74 0.06 -6.68 -7.36
N SER A 75 1.26 -6.61 -6.77
CA SER A 75 1.63 -5.58 -5.80
C SER A 75 1.63 -4.18 -6.45
N LYS A 76 2.21 -4.02 -7.64
CA LYS A 76 2.17 -2.76 -8.41
C LYS A 76 0.72 -2.29 -8.59
N VAL A 77 -0.15 -3.13 -9.15
CA VAL A 77 -1.56 -2.76 -9.42
C VAL A 77 -2.28 -2.42 -8.12
N LEU A 78 -2.11 -3.21 -7.06
CA LEU A 78 -2.72 -2.96 -5.76
C LEU A 78 -2.26 -1.62 -5.18
N ARG A 79 -0.95 -1.31 -5.22
CA ARG A 79 -0.41 -0.11 -4.58
C ARG A 79 -0.73 1.16 -5.34
N TRP A 80 -0.62 1.15 -6.67
CA TRP A 80 -1.02 2.30 -7.48
C TRP A 80 -2.53 2.57 -7.40
N SER A 81 -3.37 1.54 -7.31
CA SER A 81 -4.82 1.71 -7.14
C SER A 81 -5.22 2.20 -5.75
N LEU A 82 -4.42 1.90 -4.72
CA LEU A 82 -4.68 2.34 -3.34
C LEU A 82 -4.12 3.72 -3.01
N LEU A 83 -3.24 4.32 -3.83
CA LEU A 83 -2.69 5.65 -3.56
C LEU A 83 -3.74 6.73 -3.24
N PRO A 84 -4.87 6.86 -3.99
CA PRO A 84 -5.92 7.81 -3.66
C PRO A 84 -6.60 7.50 -2.31
N VAL A 85 -6.74 6.21 -1.99
CA VAL A 85 -7.34 5.74 -0.73
C VAL A 85 -6.40 6.04 0.44
N ILE A 86 -5.11 5.76 0.30
CA ILE A 86 -4.06 6.09 1.27
C ILE A 86 -4.06 7.59 1.53
N GLY A 87 -4.05 8.41 0.46
CA GLY A 87 -4.11 9.87 0.57
C GLY A 87 -5.37 10.37 1.29
N GLY A 88 -6.54 9.80 0.97
CA GLY A 88 -7.81 10.18 1.58
C GLY A 88 -7.96 9.77 3.05
N VAL A 89 -7.52 8.56 3.39
CA VAL A 89 -7.62 8.02 4.75
C VAL A 89 -6.55 8.61 5.67
N ALA A 90 -5.39 9.01 5.14
CA ALA A 90 -4.28 9.58 5.90
C ALA A 90 -4.69 10.78 6.77
N TYR A 91 -5.56 11.65 6.27
CA TYR A 91 -6.07 12.79 7.05
C TYR A 91 -6.81 12.33 8.31
N PHE A 92 -7.71 11.35 8.20
CA PHE A 92 -8.46 10.83 9.33
C PHE A 92 -7.57 10.08 10.31
N VAL A 93 -6.62 9.30 9.80
CA VAL A 93 -5.62 8.60 10.60
C VAL A 93 -4.78 9.60 11.39
N ASP A 94 -4.32 10.69 10.77
CA ASP A 94 -3.59 11.76 11.42
C ASP A 94 -4.40 12.44 12.53
N LYS A 95 -5.66 12.80 12.27
CA LYS A 95 -6.52 13.41 13.30
C LYS A 95 -6.76 12.48 14.49
N GLY A 96 -7.04 11.20 14.23
CA GLY A 96 -7.18 10.20 15.28
C GLY A 96 -5.87 9.98 16.07
N ARG A 97 -4.73 10.01 15.38
CA ARG A 97 -3.40 9.91 15.99
C ARG A 97 -3.10 11.09 16.92
N ILE A 98 -3.37 12.32 16.49
CA ILE A 98 -3.21 13.54 17.32
C ILE A 98 -4.15 13.47 18.54
N PHE A 99 -5.41 13.09 18.33
CA PHE A 99 -6.35 12.89 19.43
C PHE A 99 -5.84 11.85 20.43
N SER A 100 -5.36 10.71 19.96
CA SER A 100 -4.78 9.65 20.80
C SER A 100 -3.55 10.12 21.57
N ARG A 101 -2.64 10.88 20.94
CA ARG A 101 -1.46 11.48 21.60
C ARG A 101 -1.89 12.36 22.78
N ASN A 102 -2.91 13.20 22.57
CA ASN A 102 -3.44 14.11 23.59
C ASN A 102 -4.12 13.34 24.72
N TYR A 103 -4.92 12.33 24.40
CA TYR A 103 -5.63 11.50 25.38
C TYR A 103 -4.65 10.75 26.31
N PHE A 104 -3.62 10.11 25.74
CA PHE A 104 -2.66 9.33 26.53
C PHE A 104 -1.51 10.15 27.13
N LYS A 105 -1.49 11.48 26.94
CA LYS A 105 -0.44 12.40 27.43
C LYS A 105 1.00 11.93 27.14
N LYS A 106 1.22 11.18 26.05
CA LYS A 106 2.53 10.53 25.80
C LYS A 106 3.54 11.53 25.24
N LYS A 107 4.75 11.53 25.82
CA LYS A 107 5.91 12.31 25.33
C LYS A 107 6.70 11.60 24.21
N SER A 108 6.57 10.28 24.08
CA SER A 108 7.25 9.49 23.05
C SER A 108 6.43 9.42 21.77
N PHE A 109 6.55 10.46 20.93
CA PHE A 109 5.79 10.60 19.69
C PHE A 109 5.93 9.42 18.72
N GLY A 110 7.14 8.87 18.54
CA GLY A 110 7.39 7.76 17.62
C GLY A 110 6.67 6.46 18.03
N ASN A 111 6.98 5.94 19.22
CA ASN A 111 6.40 4.67 19.67
C ASN A 111 4.88 4.71 19.81
N HIS A 112 4.31 5.86 20.19
CA HIS A 112 2.86 6.01 20.23
C HIS A 112 2.24 5.85 18.84
N ASP A 113 2.82 6.51 17.84
CA ASP A 113 2.30 6.45 16.47
C ASP A 113 2.45 5.06 15.87
N GLY A 114 3.55 4.37 16.19
CA GLY A 114 3.70 2.95 15.85
C GLY A 114 2.62 2.09 16.48
N MET A 115 2.40 2.21 17.80
CA MET A 115 1.34 1.46 18.49
C MET A 115 -0.06 1.76 17.91
N TYR A 116 -0.36 3.03 17.68
CA TYR A 116 -1.63 3.47 17.10
C TYR A 116 -1.84 2.82 15.74
N ASN A 117 -0.82 2.81 14.89
CA ASN A 117 -0.91 2.21 13.58
C ASN A 117 -0.89 0.68 13.60
N SER A 118 -0.28 0.02 14.59
CA SER A 118 -0.43 -1.43 14.77
C SER A 118 -1.86 -1.82 15.15
N VAL A 119 -2.56 -0.98 15.92
CA VAL A 119 -3.97 -1.23 16.28
C VAL A 119 -4.89 -0.96 15.10
N LEU A 120 -4.61 0.06 14.28
CA LEU A 120 -5.37 0.35 13.07
C LEU A 120 -5.00 -0.53 11.88
N GLY A 121 -3.78 -1.05 11.85
CA GLY A 121 -3.19 -1.84 10.77
C GLY A 121 -4.08 -2.98 10.30
N PRO A 122 -4.71 -3.75 11.21
CA PRO A 122 -5.68 -4.76 10.82
C PRO A 122 -6.85 -4.20 10.01
N LEU A 123 -7.40 -3.04 10.39
CA LEU A 123 -8.52 -2.43 9.67
C LEU A 123 -8.07 -1.91 8.30
N THR A 124 -6.90 -1.26 8.24
CA THR A 124 -6.41 -0.64 7.01
C THR A 124 -5.83 -1.66 6.02
N ASN A 125 -5.31 -2.79 6.49
CA ASN A 125 -4.74 -3.85 5.63
C ASN A 125 -5.74 -4.95 5.26
N SER A 126 -6.77 -5.21 6.08
CA SER A 126 -7.75 -6.26 5.77
C SER A 126 -8.55 -6.00 4.51
N VAL A 127 -8.85 -4.73 4.19
CA VAL A 127 -9.61 -4.38 2.98
C VAL A 127 -8.78 -4.62 1.71
N PRO A 128 -7.56 -4.08 1.57
CA PRO A 128 -6.65 -4.41 0.46
C PRO A 128 -6.45 -5.91 0.25
N TYR A 129 -6.14 -6.65 1.32
CA TYR A 129 -5.89 -8.08 1.21
C TYR A 129 -7.17 -8.89 1.00
N GLY A 130 -8.30 -8.45 1.55
CA GLY A 130 -9.61 -9.04 1.29
C GLY A 130 -10.00 -8.95 -0.18
N ILE A 131 -9.78 -7.78 -0.80
CA ILE A 131 -9.96 -7.60 -2.26
C ILE A 131 -9.01 -8.53 -3.02
N LYS A 132 -7.73 -8.57 -2.63
CA LYS A 132 -6.71 -9.36 -3.33
C LYS A 132 -6.96 -10.87 -3.28
N PHE A 133 -7.34 -11.40 -2.12
CA PHE A 133 -7.55 -12.84 -1.92
C PHE A 133 -9.02 -13.26 -2.13
N GLY A 134 -9.86 -12.40 -2.70
CA GLY A 134 -11.26 -12.71 -2.96
C GLY A 134 -12.06 -13.07 -1.71
N GLY A 135 -11.68 -12.52 -0.55
CA GLY A 135 -12.30 -12.82 0.74
C GLY A 135 -11.87 -14.13 1.40
N ASP A 136 -10.84 -14.83 0.90
CA ASP A 136 -10.30 -16.03 1.54
C ASP A 136 -9.66 -15.69 2.91
N LEU A 137 -10.45 -15.83 3.98
CA LEU A 137 -10.04 -15.51 5.35
C LEU A 137 -8.82 -16.32 5.81
N SER A 138 -8.60 -17.52 5.27
CA SER A 138 -7.44 -18.35 5.60
C SER A 138 -6.12 -17.74 5.12
N LYS A 139 -6.18 -16.78 4.18
CA LYS A 139 -5.05 -16.01 3.65
C LYS A 139 -5.04 -14.58 4.18
N VAL A 140 -6.21 -13.94 4.25
CA VAL A 140 -6.33 -12.55 4.71
C VAL A 140 -5.89 -12.41 6.16
N ILE A 141 -6.36 -13.27 7.07
CA ILE A 141 -6.06 -13.16 8.50
C ILE A 141 -4.56 -13.30 8.79
N PRO A 142 -3.87 -14.38 8.36
CA PRO A 142 -2.45 -14.53 8.66
C PRO A 142 -1.61 -13.43 7.99
N THR A 143 -1.95 -13.00 6.77
CA THR A 143 -1.22 -11.92 6.10
C THR A 143 -1.43 -10.58 6.78
N THR A 144 -2.65 -10.24 7.21
CA THR A 144 -2.94 -9.03 7.98
C THR A 144 -2.25 -9.03 9.34
N LEU A 145 -2.24 -10.17 10.06
CA LEU A 145 -1.58 -10.27 11.36
C LEU A 145 -0.05 -10.26 11.22
N GLY A 146 0.46 -10.92 10.19
CA GLY A 146 1.88 -10.93 9.84
C GLY A 146 2.43 -9.54 9.55
N THR A 147 1.59 -8.61 9.08
CA THR A 147 2.00 -7.22 8.81
C THR A 147 1.95 -6.31 10.04
N LEU A 148 1.58 -6.78 11.23
CA LEU A 148 1.53 -5.94 12.44
C LEU A 148 2.87 -5.28 12.81
N PRO A 149 4.02 -5.99 12.77
CA PRO A 149 5.32 -5.34 12.98
C PRO A 149 5.60 -4.28 11.92
N LEU A 150 5.26 -4.54 10.66
CA LEU A 150 5.38 -3.54 9.60
C LEU A 150 4.49 -2.33 9.88
N ALA A 151 3.22 -2.54 10.27
CA ALA A 151 2.29 -1.47 10.59
C ALA A 151 2.82 -0.59 11.74
N TYR A 152 3.51 -1.18 12.72
CA TYR A 152 4.21 -0.44 13.76
C TYR A 152 5.27 0.49 13.18
N PHE A 153 6.19 -0.06 12.39
CA PHE A 153 7.27 0.73 11.78
C PHE A 153 6.74 1.80 10.84
N VAL A 154 5.79 1.43 9.97
CA VAL A 154 5.07 2.37 9.09
C VAL A 154 4.49 3.48 9.93
N GLY A 155 3.79 3.19 11.03
CA GLY A 155 3.19 4.21 11.89
C GLY A 155 4.19 5.18 12.51
N MET A 156 5.32 4.66 13.00
CA MET A 156 6.40 5.51 13.51
C MET A 156 6.93 6.46 12.44
N THR A 157 7.22 5.93 11.25
CA THR A 157 7.81 6.71 10.15
C THR A 157 6.80 7.66 9.53
N GLU A 158 5.58 7.20 9.26
CA GLU A 158 4.48 7.97 8.70
C GLU A 158 4.13 9.14 9.59
N GLY A 159 4.05 8.94 10.92
CA GLY A 159 3.80 10.01 11.87
C GLY A 159 4.88 11.11 11.82
N PHE A 160 6.15 10.72 11.63
CA PHE A 160 7.25 11.67 11.46
C PHE A 160 7.19 12.42 10.12
N PHE A 161 6.97 11.71 9.01
CA PHE A 161 6.93 12.31 7.67
C PHE A 161 5.69 13.17 7.45
N THR A 162 4.54 12.80 8.02
CA THR A 162 3.33 13.63 8.02
C THR A 162 3.55 14.92 8.82
N ASP A 163 4.12 14.84 10.04
CA ASP A 163 4.48 16.03 10.82
C ASP A 163 5.48 16.92 10.05
N THR A 164 6.46 16.31 9.38
CA THR A 164 7.46 17.01 8.55
C THR A 164 6.83 17.70 7.33
N MET A 165 5.88 17.04 6.67
CA MET A 165 5.17 17.63 5.53
C MET A 165 4.31 18.81 5.96
N LYS A 166 3.66 18.75 7.13
CA LYS A 166 2.93 19.89 7.70
C LYS A 166 3.83 21.09 7.96
N ASP A 167 5.04 20.86 8.48
CA ASP A 167 6.05 21.90 8.69
C ASP A 167 6.51 22.51 7.34
N LEU A 168 6.81 21.67 6.35
CA LEU A 168 7.27 22.12 5.02
C LEU A 168 6.18 22.90 4.29
N LEU A 169 4.94 22.43 4.35
CA LEU A 169 3.81 23.08 3.69
C LEU A 169 3.31 24.30 4.49
N GLY A 170 3.88 24.60 5.66
CA GLY A 170 3.57 25.78 6.45
C GLY A 170 2.16 25.78 7.04
N PHE A 171 1.65 24.60 7.41
CA PHE A 171 0.31 24.44 7.98
C PHE A 171 0.34 24.46 9.51
N GLU A 172 1.25 23.70 10.12
CA GLU A 172 1.36 23.55 11.56
C GLU A 172 2.84 23.42 11.91
N ASN A 173 3.29 24.07 12.99
CA ASN A 173 4.69 24.00 13.43
C ASN A 173 4.85 22.84 14.42
N MET A 174 5.00 21.65 13.86
CA MET A 174 5.24 20.39 14.55
C MET A 174 6.69 20.27 15.06
N ASN A 175 7.56 21.22 14.70
CA ASN A 175 8.95 21.30 15.13
C ASN A 175 9.77 20.03 14.78
N ARG A 176 9.50 19.43 13.63
CA ARG A 176 10.26 18.26 13.12
C ARG A 176 11.43 18.68 12.24
N LEU A 177 11.30 19.80 11.55
CA LEU A 177 12.37 20.30 10.68
C LEU A 177 13.59 20.75 11.51
N PRO A 178 14.82 20.46 11.07
CA PRO A 178 16.03 21.08 11.62
C PRO A 178 15.95 22.61 11.53
N LYS A 179 16.52 23.31 12.52
CA LYS A 179 16.51 24.79 12.58
C LYS A 179 16.92 25.47 11.27
N VAL A 180 17.90 24.88 10.57
CA VAL A 180 18.37 25.38 9.26
C VAL A 180 17.24 25.37 8.23
N VAL A 181 16.48 24.27 8.14
CA VAL A 181 15.39 24.10 7.18
C VAL A 181 14.17 24.94 7.56
N GLN A 182 13.93 25.15 8.86
CA GLN A 182 12.85 26.03 9.34
C GLN A 182 13.01 27.48 8.82
N ASN A 183 14.25 27.95 8.67
CA ASN A 183 14.57 29.29 8.20
C ASN A 183 14.53 29.45 6.66
N PHE A 184 14.32 28.37 5.92
CA PHE A 184 14.21 28.45 4.46
C PHE A 184 12.95 29.18 4.02
N SER A 185 13.01 29.78 2.83
CA SER A 185 11.84 30.38 2.19
C SER A 185 10.75 29.33 1.96
N GLN A 186 9.48 29.76 1.95
CA GLN A 186 8.36 28.85 1.72
C GLN A 186 8.46 28.13 0.36
N LYS A 187 8.99 28.82 -0.67
CA LYS A 187 9.25 28.21 -1.99
C LYS A 187 10.25 27.06 -1.91
N THR A 188 11.34 27.24 -1.15
CA THR A 188 12.35 26.20 -0.93
C THR A 188 11.76 25.01 -0.18
N LYS A 189 10.93 25.25 0.84
CA LYS A 189 10.24 24.17 1.58
C LYS A 189 9.28 23.38 0.69
N PHE A 190 8.53 24.05 -0.18
CA PHE A 190 7.71 23.37 -1.19
C PHE A 190 8.55 22.54 -2.17
N GLY A 191 9.71 23.06 -2.60
CA GLY A 191 10.65 22.30 -3.43
C GLY A 191 11.16 21.03 -2.74
N LEU A 192 11.51 21.13 -1.45
CA LEU A 192 11.92 19.97 -0.64
C LEU A 192 10.80 18.95 -0.50
N ALA A 193 9.57 19.39 -0.20
CA ALA A 193 8.40 18.53 -0.15
C ALA A 193 8.19 17.77 -1.49
N GLY A 194 8.30 18.48 -2.61
CA GLY A 194 8.22 17.88 -3.95
C GLY A 194 9.33 16.86 -4.21
N LEU A 195 10.57 17.18 -3.83
CA LEU A 195 11.71 16.27 -3.95
C LEU A 195 11.50 14.99 -3.14
N MET A 196 11.02 15.09 -1.89
CA MET A 196 10.76 13.93 -1.03
C MET A 196 9.75 12.98 -1.64
N VAL A 197 8.66 13.51 -2.21
CA VAL A 197 7.64 12.71 -2.90
C VAL A 197 8.24 12.06 -4.15
N ALA A 198 8.96 12.81 -4.98
CA ALA A 198 9.59 12.28 -6.18
C ALA A 198 10.61 11.17 -5.86
N SER A 199 11.44 11.36 -4.83
CA SER A 199 12.39 10.35 -4.36
C SER A 199 11.69 9.09 -3.83
N SER A 200 10.56 9.23 -3.14
CA SER A 200 9.79 8.08 -2.67
C SER A 200 9.18 7.27 -3.83
N LEU A 201 8.65 7.94 -4.86
CA LEU A 201 8.14 7.28 -6.05
C LEU A 201 9.26 6.59 -6.84
N ALA A 202 10.41 7.25 -7.00
CA ALA A 202 11.57 6.67 -7.65
C ALA A 202 12.11 5.44 -6.89
N LEU A 203 12.18 5.51 -5.56
CA LEU A 203 12.56 4.38 -4.70
C LEU A 203 11.57 3.22 -4.85
N THR A 204 10.27 3.52 -4.86
CA THR A 204 9.21 2.52 -5.07
C THR A 204 9.40 1.81 -6.41
N HIS A 205 9.66 2.57 -7.48
CA HIS A 205 9.93 2.00 -8.79
C HIS A 205 11.17 1.09 -8.78
N GLY A 206 12.28 1.55 -8.20
CA GLY A 206 13.51 0.76 -8.08
C GLY A 206 13.32 -0.52 -7.25
N ILE A 207 12.47 -0.52 -6.24
CA ILE A 207 12.12 -1.74 -5.47
C ILE A 207 11.47 -2.79 -6.38
N TYR A 208 10.56 -2.37 -7.26
CA TYR A 208 9.92 -3.29 -8.20
C TYR A 208 10.88 -3.80 -9.26
N GLU A 209 11.72 -2.94 -9.85
CA GLU A 209 12.75 -3.38 -10.80
C GLU A 209 13.71 -4.40 -10.15
N PHE A 210 14.12 -4.14 -8.91
CA PHE A 210 14.94 -5.05 -8.14
C PHE A 210 14.22 -6.39 -7.89
N SER A 211 12.96 -6.35 -7.48
CA SER A 211 12.12 -7.53 -7.28
C SER A 211 12.03 -8.40 -8.54
N ASP A 212 11.82 -7.78 -9.70
CA ASP A 212 11.70 -8.46 -11.00
C ASP A 212 13.03 -9.14 -11.39
N SER A 213 14.16 -8.46 -11.16
CA SER A 213 15.50 -9.04 -11.38
C SER A 213 15.81 -10.24 -10.48
N PHE A 214 15.19 -10.32 -9.31
CA PHE A 214 15.34 -11.42 -8.36
C PHE A 214 14.63 -12.70 -8.86
N GLU A 215 13.57 -12.55 -9.64
CA GLU A 215 12.87 -13.67 -10.30
C GLU A 215 13.65 -14.19 -11.52
N SER A 216 14.16 -13.29 -12.38
CA SER A 216 14.88 -13.71 -13.59
C SER A 216 16.10 -14.57 -13.29
N LYS A 217 16.91 -14.18 -12.29
CA LYS A 217 18.11 -14.93 -11.88
C LYS A 217 17.79 -16.33 -11.35
N ARG A 218 16.62 -16.51 -10.73
CA ARG A 218 16.18 -17.79 -10.15
C ARG A 218 15.59 -18.72 -11.20
N ASP A 219 14.90 -18.16 -12.19
CA ASP A 219 14.37 -18.93 -13.32
C ASP A 219 15.47 -19.38 -14.27
N GLU A 220 16.55 -18.61 -14.44
CA GLU A 220 17.76 -19.05 -15.14
C GLU A 220 18.43 -20.23 -14.43
N THR A 221 18.60 -20.18 -13.11
CA THR A 221 19.15 -21.32 -12.33
C THR A 221 18.22 -22.54 -12.35
N LYS A 222 16.89 -22.36 -12.33
CA LYS A 222 15.92 -23.47 -12.49
C LYS A 222 15.87 -24.03 -13.91
N LYS A 223 16.07 -23.21 -14.94
CA LYS A 223 16.18 -23.65 -16.34
C LYS A 223 17.46 -24.43 -16.57
N GLU A 224 18.60 -23.97 -16.08
CA GLU A 224 19.88 -24.70 -16.20
C GLU A 224 19.84 -26.05 -15.47
N VAL A 225 19.18 -26.15 -14.31
CA VAL A 225 19.03 -27.42 -13.59
C VAL A 225 18.02 -28.38 -14.27
N LYS A 226 17.09 -27.88 -15.10
CA LYS A 226 16.10 -28.71 -15.81
C LYS A 226 16.44 -29.02 -17.28
N LEU A 227 17.41 -28.34 -17.88
CA LEU A 227 17.80 -28.57 -19.29
C LEU A 227 18.82 -29.70 -19.48
N ASN A 228 19.45 -30.19 -18.41
CA ASN A 228 20.37 -31.32 -18.55
C ASN A 228 19.69 -32.70 -18.58
N ASN A 229 18.36 -32.82 -18.52
CA ASN A 229 17.74 -34.15 -18.51
C ASN A 229 16.38 -34.36 -19.20
N LEU A 230 15.70 -33.37 -19.78
CA LEU A 230 14.44 -33.65 -20.50
C LEU A 230 14.21 -32.69 -21.67
N GLU A 231 14.30 -33.21 -22.89
CA GLU A 231 13.69 -32.61 -24.08
C GLU A 231 12.20 -32.39 -23.80
N LYS A 232 11.73 -31.14 -23.90
CA LYS A 232 10.34 -30.79 -23.64
C LYS A 232 9.74 -30.19 -24.92
N PHE A 233 8.89 -30.97 -25.57
CA PHE A 233 7.94 -30.45 -26.56
C PHE A 233 7.00 -29.46 -25.84
N ILE A 234 6.92 -28.24 -26.37
CA ILE A 234 6.01 -27.18 -25.89
C ILE A 234 4.75 -27.28 -26.74
N LEU A 235 3.63 -27.64 -26.13
CA LEU A 235 2.30 -27.35 -26.67
C LEU A 235 1.87 -26.00 -26.12
N GLU A 236 1.89 -24.98 -26.97
CA GLU A 236 1.29 -23.67 -26.72
C GLU A 236 -0.19 -23.83 -26.40
N LYS A 237 -0.64 -23.29 -25.27
CA LYS A 237 -2.06 -23.08 -25.01
C LYS A 237 -2.41 -21.66 -25.48
N PRO A 238 -3.43 -21.47 -26.34
CA PRO A 238 -3.86 -20.14 -26.71
C PRO A 238 -4.55 -19.45 -25.53
N SER A 239 -4.46 -18.11 -25.54
CA SER A 239 -5.08 -17.22 -24.59
C SER A 239 -6.59 -17.14 -24.83
N PHE A 240 -7.35 -17.10 -23.73
CA PHE A 240 -8.77 -16.80 -23.62
C PHE A 240 -9.77 -17.93 -23.94
N GLU A 241 -10.47 -18.41 -22.91
CA GLU A 241 -11.90 -18.72 -23.01
C GLU A 241 -12.57 -18.59 -21.63
N SER A 242 -13.47 -17.62 -21.54
CA SER A 242 -14.32 -17.35 -20.37
C SER A 242 -15.60 -18.17 -20.44
N LYS A 243 -15.92 -18.87 -19.34
CA LYS A 243 -17.23 -19.36 -18.87
C LYS A 243 -18.24 -19.88 -19.91
N LEU A 244 -18.52 -21.18 -19.86
CA LEU A 244 -19.91 -21.68 -19.88
C LEU A 244 -20.00 -23.08 -19.24
N ASP A 245 -21.10 -23.29 -18.52
CA ASP A 245 -21.43 -24.51 -17.77
C ASP A 245 -21.52 -25.78 -18.62
N SER A 246 -21.27 -26.91 -17.95
CA SER A 246 -21.63 -28.27 -18.32
C SER A 246 -21.06 -28.81 -19.65
N LEU A 247 -19.99 -29.60 -19.57
CA LEU A 247 -19.76 -30.69 -20.52
C LEU A 247 -18.98 -31.81 -19.82
N ILE A 248 -19.61 -32.98 -19.79
CA ILE A 248 -19.09 -34.26 -19.33
C ILE A 248 -17.77 -34.57 -20.06
N PRO A 249 -16.70 -35.01 -19.38
CA PRO A 249 -15.46 -35.34 -20.06
C PRO A 249 -15.64 -36.64 -20.87
N PHE A 250 -15.85 -36.51 -22.17
CA PHE A 250 -15.57 -37.59 -23.11
C PHE A 250 -14.05 -37.70 -23.25
N ILE A 251 -13.46 -38.70 -22.57
CA ILE A 251 -12.10 -39.14 -22.82
C ILE A 251 -12.16 -40.00 -24.10
N THR A 252 -11.74 -39.44 -25.23
CA THR A 252 -11.37 -40.23 -26.40
C THR A 252 -9.97 -40.79 -26.20
N GLN A 253 -9.87 -42.12 -26.11
CA GLN A 253 -8.62 -42.85 -26.13
C GLN A 253 -7.89 -42.60 -27.46
N ARG A 254 -6.68 -42.03 -27.38
CA ARG A 254 -5.59 -42.42 -28.26
C ARG A 254 -4.34 -42.61 -27.42
N ASP A 255 -3.63 -43.67 -27.77
CA ASP A 255 -2.33 -44.10 -27.26
C ASP A 255 -2.36 -44.93 -25.96
N GLY A 256 -2.78 -46.19 -26.13
CA GLY A 256 -1.95 -47.34 -25.76
C GLY A 256 -1.58 -47.59 -24.29
N VAL A 257 -2.09 -46.84 -23.33
CA VAL A 257 -1.84 -47.08 -21.90
C VAL A 257 -3.07 -47.71 -21.27
N ILE A 258 -3.00 -49.01 -20.97
CA ILE A 258 -3.94 -49.68 -20.07
C ILE A 258 -3.59 -49.21 -18.67
N VAL A 259 -4.44 -48.36 -18.09
CA VAL A 259 -4.39 -48.05 -16.66
C VAL A 259 -5.38 -48.98 -15.97
N ASP A 260 -4.85 -49.97 -15.24
CA ASP A 260 -5.66 -50.78 -14.32
C ASP A 260 -6.33 -49.84 -13.30
N THR A 261 -7.64 -49.71 -13.39
CA THR A 261 -8.41 -48.95 -12.43
C THR A 261 -8.60 -49.80 -11.16
N PRO A 262 -8.38 -49.24 -9.96
CA PRO A 262 -8.63 -49.97 -8.72
C PRO A 262 -10.14 -50.26 -8.60
N LYS A 263 -10.48 -51.55 -8.49
CA LYS A 263 -11.85 -52.01 -8.19
C LYS A 263 -12.30 -51.44 -6.84
N PHE A 264 -13.15 -50.43 -6.86
CA PHE A 264 -13.92 -50.05 -5.68
C PHE A 264 -14.91 -51.17 -5.35
N ILE A 265 -14.65 -51.86 -4.23
CA ILE A 265 -15.57 -52.78 -3.58
C ILE A 265 -16.76 -51.95 -3.10
N ARG A 266 -17.93 -52.14 -3.73
CA ARG A 266 -19.21 -51.68 -3.18
C ARG A 266 -19.61 -52.64 -2.05
N LYS A 267 -19.57 -52.17 -0.80
CA LYS A 267 -20.24 -52.84 0.32
C LYS A 267 -21.75 -52.87 0.05
N LYS A 268 -22.36 -54.05 0.14
CA LYS A 268 -23.76 -54.23 0.47
C LYS A 268 -23.89 -54.34 1.99
#